data_AF-A0A7C4LNR2-F1
#
_entry.id   AF-A0A7C4LNR2-F1
#
_cell.length_a   1.000
_cell.length_b   1.000
_cell.length_c   1.000
_cell.angle_alpha   90.00
_cell.angle_beta   90.00
_cell.angle_gamma   90.00
#
_symmetry.space_group_name_H-M   'P 1'
#
loop_
_entity.id
_entity.type
_entity.pdbx_description
1 polymer ?
#
loop_
_entity_poly.entity_id
_entity_poly.type
_entity_poly.pdbx_seq_one_letter_code
_entity_poly.pdbx_strand_id
1 'polypeptide(L)'
;MRDDIRELVLNLTRENSWGNSHILGELPKLGIESISPQTVKNIVREHELDPGPKRGKGTWDEFLKIHADTLWQCDFVSKRMWTLRGFVDLHFVVFLHLGTRRC
;
A
#
# COMPACT_ATOMS: atom_id res chain seq x y z
N MET A 1 28.16 5.52 -3.81
CA MET A 1 27.05 6.04 -2.98
C MET A 1 27.68 6.57 -1.71
N ARG A 2 27.24 7.72 -1.18
CA ARG A 2 27.76 8.22 0.10
C ARG A 2 27.44 7.20 1.20
N ASP A 3 28.41 6.83 2.02
CA ASP A 3 28.20 5.86 3.10
C ASP A 3 27.15 6.36 4.12
N ASP A 4 27.06 7.67 4.31
CA ASP A 4 26.04 8.34 5.13
C ASP A 4 24.61 7.98 4.72
N ILE A 5 24.36 7.83 3.42
CA ILE A 5 23.03 7.48 2.89
C ILE A 5 22.71 6.01 3.19
N ARG A 6 23.72 5.13 3.07
CA ARG A 6 23.56 3.71 3.37
C ARG A 6 23.25 3.54 4.86
N GLU A 7 23.97 4.23 5.72
CA GLU A 7 23.75 4.22 7.16
C GLU A 7 22.38 4.77 7.53
N LEU A 8 21.96 5.89 6.92
CA LEU A 8 20.62 6.45 7.10
C LEU A 8 19.52 5.44 6.74
N VAL A 9 19.62 4.78 5.58
CA VAL A 9 18.64 3.75 5.15
C VAL A 9 18.59 2.61 6.16
N LEU A 10 19.74 2.15 6.67
CA LEU A 10 19.81 1.09 7.67
C LEU A 10 19.20 1.52 9.00
N ASN A 11 19.47 2.74 9.47
CA ASN A 11 18.90 3.26 10.71
C ASN A 11 17.38 3.42 10.58
N LEU A 12 16.88 3.97 9.48
CA LEU A 12 15.44 4.05 9.21
C LEU A 12 14.78 2.67 9.21
N THR A 13 15.44 1.66 8.64
CA THR A 13 14.92 0.27 8.60
C THR A 13 14.93 -0.41 9.97
N ARG A 14 15.93 -0.12 10.82
CA ARG A 14 16.06 -0.75 12.15
C ARG A 14 15.18 -0.10 13.20
N GLU A 15 15.16 1.23 13.23
CA GLU A 15 14.41 2.01 14.21
C GLU A 15 12.92 2.02 13.89
N ASN A 16 12.59 1.95 12.60
CA ASN A 16 11.21 1.98 12.13
C ASN A 16 10.92 0.69 11.40
N SER A 17 9.82 0.00 11.76
CA SER A 17 9.35 -1.17 11.02
C SER A 17 8.71 -0.73 9.70
N TRP A 18 9.48 -0.12 8.82
CA TRP A 18 9.05 0.48 7.57
C TRP A 18 9.43 -0.39 6.37
N GLY A 19 8.53 -0.43 5.39
CA GLY A 19 8.82 -1.08 4.11
C GLY A 19 9.68 -0.20 3.21
N ASN A 20 10.32 -0.81 2.21
CA ASN A 20 11.20 -0.12 1.25
C ASN A 20 10.54 1.10 0.59
N SER A 21 9.27 1.00 0.22
CA SER A 21 8.54 2.12 -0.42
C SER A 21 8.35 3.30 0.52
N HIS A 22 8.16 3.04 1.82
CA HIS A 22 8.01 4.09 2.81
C HIS A 22 9.35 4.80 3.04
N ILE A 23 10.42 4.03 3.23
CA ILE A 23 11.79 4.58 3.34
C ILE A 23 12.10 5.44 2.11
N LEU A 24 11.83 4.95 0.90
CA LEU A 24 12.05 5.71 -0.33
C LEU A 24 11.27 7.03 -0.38
N GLY A 25 10.04 7.05 0.16
CA GLY A 25 9.22 8.26 0.24
C GLY A 25 9.68 9.28 1.30
N GLU A 26 10.40 8.83 2.33
CA GLU A 26 10.94 9.71 3.37
C GLU A 26 12.28 10.36 2.97
N LEU A 27 13.09 9.70 2.13
CA LEU A 27 14.40 10.22 1.70
C LEU A 27 14.36 11.63 1.06
N PRO A 28 13.39 11.96 0.17
CA PRO A 28 13.27 13.32 -0.37
C PRO A 28 13.03 14.39 0.69
N LYS A 29 12.32 14.06 1.79
CA LYS A 29 12.08 15.02 2.89
C LYS A 29 13.35 15.36 3.67
N LEU A 30 14.37 14.50 3.57
CA LEU A 30 15.69 14.69 4.17
C LEU A 30 16.70 15.29 3.18
N GLY A 31 16.25 15.78 2.01
CA GLY A 31 17.09 16.38 0.98
C GLY A 31 17.83 15.37 0.09
N ILE A 32 17.36 14.12 0.05
CA ILE A 32 17.96 13.04 -0.76
C ILE A 32 17.00 12.68 -1.89
N GLU A 33 17.24 13.22 -3.09
CA GLU A 33 16.31 13.09 -4.23
C GLU A 33 16.65 11.94 -5.20
N SER A 34 17.92 11.50 -5.25
CA SER A 34 18.43 10.66 -6.35
C SER A 34 18.77 9.24 -5.92
N ILE A 35 17.83 8.51 -5.32
CA ILE A 35 17.98 7.10 -4.96
C ILE A 35 16.97 6.24 -5.69
N SER A 36 17.45 5.17 -6.33
CA SER A 36 16.55 4.20 -6.96
C SER A 36 15.89 3.30 -5.91
N PRO A 37 14.64 2.84 -6.10
CA PRO A 37 14.01 1.84 -5.24
C PRO A 37 14.85 0.57 -5.10
N GLN A 38 15.54 0.18 -6.18
CA GLN A 38 16.40 -1.00 -6.21
C GLN A 38 17.63 -0.84 -5.30
N THR A 39 18.16 0.37 -5.20
CA THR A 39 19.29 0.69 -4.32
C THR A 39 18.91 0.48 -2.85
N VAL A 40 17.76 1.01 -2.42
CA VAL A 40 17.23 0.81 -1.06
C VAL A 40 17.06 -0.68 -0.77
N LYS A 41 16.41 -1.40 -1.69
CA LYS A 41 16.18 -2.85 -1.58
C LYS A 41 17.50 -3.64 -1.47
N ASN A 42 18.53 -3.27 -2.24
CA ASN A 42 19.83 -3.94 -2.20
C ASN A 42 20.54 -3.70 -0.85
N ILE A 43 20.57 -2.46 -0.34
CA ILE A 43 21.17 -2.13 0.96
C ILE A 43 20.55 -2.97 2.08
N VAL A 44 19.21 -2.98 2.13
CA VAL A 44 18.44 -3.69 3.15
C VAL A 44 18.70 -5.20 3.06
N ARG A 45 18.68 -5.76 1.84
CA ARG A 45 18.95 -7.18 1.59
C ARG A 45 20.38 -7.59 1.93
N GLU A 46 21.37 -6.77 1.61
CA GLU A 46 22.79 -7.01 1.95
C GLU A 46 23.03 -7.11 3.46
N HIS A 47 22.16 -6.51 4.27
CA HIS A 47 22.23 -6.54 5.73
C HIS A 47 21.22 -7.49 6.36
N GLU A 48 20.56 -8.33 5.56
CA GLU A 48 19.56 -9.32 6.01
C GLU A 48 18.44 -8.71 6.88
N LEU A 49 18.15 -7.42 6.68
CA LEU A 49 17.05 -6.75 7.34
C LEU A 49 15.75 -7.04 6.58
N ASP A 50 14.67 -7.30 7.31
CA ASP A 50 13.33 -7.46 6.73
C ASP A 50 12.65 -6.08 6.63
N PRO A 51 12.45 -5.52 5.42
CA PRO A 51 11.81 -4.24 5.26
C PRO A 51 10.31 -4.38 5.42
N GLY A 52 9.78 -3.81 6.50
CA GLY A 52 8.35 -3.68 6.69
C GLY A 52 7.93 -3.87 8.13
N PRO A 53 6.71 -3.46 8.47
CA PRO A 53 6.10 -3.94 9.69
C PRO A 53 6.02 -5.46 9.58
N LYS A 54 6.50 -6.17 10.61
CA LYS A 54 6.15 -7.58 10.78
C LYS A 54 4.63 -7.63 10.70
N ARG A 55 4.09 -8.40 9.74
CA ARG A 55 2.65 -8.52 9.58
C ARG A 55 2.05 -8.80 10.96
N GLY A 56 1.04 -8.03 11.33
CA GLY A 56 0.38 -8.18 12.63
C GLY A 56 -0.06 -9.63 12.83
N LYS A 57 -0.26 -10.02 14.10
CA LYS A 57 -0.81 -11.35 14.38
C LYS A 57 -2.18 -11.47 13.71
N GLY A 58 -2.35 -12.55 12.95
CA GLY A 58 -3.61 -12.93 12.33
C GLY A 58 -3.61 -12.90 10.82
N THR A 59 -4.56 -13.62 10.24
CA THR A 59 -4.74 -13.71 8.78
C THR A 59 -5.63 -12.58 8.28
N TRP A 60 -5.56 -12.29 6.97
CA TRP A 60 -6.51 -11.37 6.34
C TRP A 60 -7.97 -11.82 6.56
N ASP A 61 -8.22 -13.12 6.55
CA ASP A 61 -9.53 -13.69 6.85
C ASP A 61 -10.01 -13.37 8.27
N GLU A 62 -9.12 -13.45 9.26
CA GLU A 62 -9.45 -13.10 10.65
C GLU A 62 -9.76 -11.61 10.78
N PHE A 63 -8.96 -10.75 10.15
CA PHE A 63 -9.22 -9.31 10.11
C PHE A 63 -10.60 -9.00 9.53
N LEU A 64 -10.94 -9.61 8.38
CA LEU A 64 -12.23 -9.41 7.72
C LEU A 64 -13.39 -9.92 8.58
N LYS A 65 -13.24 -11.06 9.26
CA LYS A 65 -14.27 -11.60 10.16
C LYS A 65 -14.53 -10.68 11.35
N ILE A 66 -13.47 -10.12 11.97
CA ILE A 66 -13.59 -9.22 13.12
C ILE A 66 -14.31 -7.91 12.75
N HIS A 67 -14.09 -7.42 11.53
CA HIS A 67 -14.64 -6.13 11.07
C HIS A 67 -15.84 -6.28 10.12
N ALA A 68 -16.38 -7.49 9.94
CA ALA A 68 -17.43 -7.76 8.97
C ALA A 68 -18.67 -6.86 9.15
N ASP A 69 -18.99 -6.53 10.41
CA ASP A 69 -20.17 -5.73 10.77
C ASP A 69 -19.99 -4.22 10.64
N THR A 70 -18.75 -3.74 10.45
CA THR A 70 -18.45 -2.30 10.36
C THR A 70 -17.82 -1.89 9.04
N LEU A 71 -17.26 -2.85 8.29
CA LEU A 71 -16.49 -2.58 7.08
C LEU A 71 -17.39 -2.63 5.83
N TRP A 72 -17.26 -1.58 5.01
CA TRP A 72 -17.90 -1.49 3.70
C TRP A 72 -16.84 -1.56 2.61
N GLN A 73 -17.03 -2.43 1.64
CA GLN A 73 -16.26 -2.42 0.39
C GLN A 73 -16.83 -1.31 -0.51
N CYS A 74 -15.97 -0.44 -1.02
CA CYS A 74 -16.32 0.56 -2.02
C CYS A 74 -15.62 0.20 -3.32
N ASP A 75 -16.37 0.13 -4.42
CA ASP A 75 -15.82 -0.20 -5.74
C ASP A 75 -16.54 0.57 -6.85
N PHE A 76 -15.89 0.67 -8.01
CA PHE A 76 -16.44 1.32 -9.20
C PHE A 76 -16.91 0.27 -10.20
N VAL A 77 -18.15 0.40 -10.66
CA VAL A 77 -18.69 -0.42 -11.74
C VAL A 77 -19.02 0.48 -12.92
N SER A 78 -18.61 0.05 -14.12
CA SER A 78 -18.92 0.77 -15.36
C SER A 78 -19.73 -0.12 -16.28
N LYS A 79 -20.83 0.40 -16.83
CA LYS A 79 -21.68 -0.31 -17.79
C LYS A 79 -21.98 0.57 -18.99
N ARG A 80 -21.61 0.09 -20.17
CA ARG A 80 -22.00 0.71 -21.43
C ARG A 80 -23.47 0.43 -21.70
N MET A 81 -24.24 1.49 -21.93
CA MET A 81 -25.68 1.44 -22.19
C MET A 81 -26.01 2.10 -23.51
N TRP A 82 -26.95 1.51 -24.24
CA TRP A 82 -27.52 2.11 -25.44
C TRP A 82 -28.64 3.07 -25.08
N THR A 83 -28.57 4.31 -25.57
CA THR A 83 -29.59 5.33 -25.38
C THR A 83 -30.09 5.82 -26.74
N LEU A 84 -31.19 6.59 -26.75
CA LEU A 84 -31.71 7.22 -27.98
C LEU A 84 -30.70 8.15 -28.67
N ARG A 85 -29.66 8.61 -27.96
CA ARG A 85 -28.60 9.48 -28.49
C ARG A 85 -27.28 8.74 -28.77
N GLY A 86 -27.27 7.41 -28.67
CA GLY A 86 -26.09 6.56 -28.87
C GLY A 86 -25.61 5.85 -27.60
N PHE A 87 -24.40 5.26 -27.67
CA PHE A 87 -23.77 4.59 -26.54
C PHE A 87 -23.25 5.59 -25.51
N VAL A 88 -23.52 5.31 -24.24
CA VAL A 88 -23.01 6.08 -23.09
C VAL A 88 -22.45 5.11 -22.07
N ASP A 89 -21.34 5.47 -21.42
CA ASP A 89 -20.83 4.75 -20.26
C ASP A 89 -21.46 5.30 -18.98
N LEU A 90 -22.11 4.42 -18.24
CA LEU A 90 -22.56 4.72 -16.90
C LEU A 90 -21.51 4.25 -15.91
N HIS A 91 -21.09 5.14 -15.02
CA HIS A 91 -20.18 4.85 -13.93
C HIS A 91 -20.93 4.92 -12.61
N PHE A 92 -20.78 3.89 -11.79
CA PHE A 92 -21.42 3.75 -10.49
C PHE A 92 -20.36 3.54 -9.43
N VAL A 93 -20.55 4.16 -8.27
CA VAL A 93 -19.85 3.79 -7.04
C VAL A 93 -20.79 2.87 -6.28
N VAL A 94 -20.32 1.68 -5.94
CA VAL A 94 -21.08 0.67 -5.20
C VAL A 94 -20.45 0.50 -3.82
N PHE A 95 -21.28 0.51 -2.79
CA PHE A 95 -20.88 0.20 -1.44
C PHE A 95 -21.48 -1.16 -1.09
N LEU A 96 -20.69 -2.10 -0.60
CA LEU A 96 -21.13 -3.43 -0.18
C LEU A 96 -20.73 -3.64 1.27
N HIS A 97 -21.72 -3.83 2.14
CA HIS A 97 -21.45 -4.19 3.53
C HIS A 97 -20.89 -5.62 3.61
N LEU A 98 -19.70 -5.79 4.20
CA LEU A 98 -18.99 -7.08 4.13
C LEU A 98 -19.68 -8.22 4.90
N GLY A 99 -20.25 -7.94 6.07
CA GLY A 99 -20.96 -8.92 6.89
C GLY A 99 -22.31 -9.35 6.30
N THR A 100 -23.18 -8.39 5.99
CA THR A 100 -24.54 -8.67 5.49
C THR A 100 -24.64 -8.89 3.98
N ARG A 101 -23.58 -8.55 3.22
CA ARG A 101 -23.54 -8.56 1.74
C ARG A 101 -24.64 -7.73 1.07
N ARG A 102 -25.10 -6.68 1.75
CA ARG A 102 -26.06 -5.72 1.22
C ARG A 102 -25.35 -4.57 0.52
N CYS A 103 -25.86 -4.20 -0.66
CA CYS A 103 -25.47 -2.98 -1.37
C CYS A 103 -26.37 -1.82 -0.97
#